data_AF-A0A0B7FC33-F1
#
_entry.id   AF-A0A0B7FC33-F1
#
_cell.length_a   1.000
_cell.length_b   1.000
_cell.length_c   1.000
_cell.angle_alpha   90.00
_cell.angle_beta   90.00
_cell.angle_gamma   90.00
#
_symmetry.space_group_name_H-M   'P 1'
#
loop_
_entity.id
_entity.type
_entity.pdbx_description
1 polymer ?
#
loop_
_entity_poly.entity_id
_entity_poly.type
_entity_poly.pdbx_seq_one_letter_code
_entity_poly.pdbx_strand_id
1 'polypeptide(L)'
;MRSTVSGVTYSGNTVTGATKYGVIIDQSYPSTLGTAGKNVKISDITFSGTNTVSVASGAKEVEVNCGDCSGTWNWSGLKVSGGSAGSSNYKSISGFSI
;
A
#
# COMPACT_ATOMS: atom_id res chain seq x y z
N MET A 1 -11.94 21.78 5.24
CA MET A 1 -12.30 20.71 4.28
C MET A 1 -11.10 19.79 4.15
N ARG A 2 -11.29 18.46 4.23
CA ARG A 2 -10.23 17.47 3.97
C ARG A 2 -10.45 16.86 2.60
N SER A 3 -9.39 16.60 1.85
CA SER A 3 -9.49 15.79 0.63
C SER A 3 -9.71 14.33 1.02
N THR A 4 -10.27 13.52 0.11
CA THR A 4 -10.56 12.11 0.39
C THR A 4 -10.19 11.24 -0.80
N VAL A 5 -9.63 10.07 -0.50
CA VAL A 5 -9.47 8.95 -1.44
C VAL A 5 -10.16 7.75 -0.80
N SER A 6 -11.20 7.21 -1.43
CA SER A 6 -11.96 6.10 -0.86
C SER A 6 -12.45 5.14 -1.93
N GLY A 7 -12.61 3.87 -1.56
CA GLY A 7 -13.22 2.84 -2.42
C GLY A 7 -12.33 2.40 -3.58
N VAL A 8 -11.00 2.37 -3.36
CA VAL A 8 -10.04 1.97 -4.39
C VAL A 8 -9.94 0.45 -4.43
N THR A 9 -10.14 -0.14 -5.61
CA THR A 9 -9.98 -1.58 -5.83
C THR A 9 -8.91 -1.84 -6.88
N TYR A 10 -7.87 -2.58 -6.49
CA TYR A 10 -6.88 -3.16 -7.39
C TYR A 10 -7.28 -4.61 -7.70
N SER A 11 -7.43 -4.95 -8.98
CA SER A 11 -7.89 -6.28 -9.39
C SER A 11 -7.13 -6.80 -10.61
N GLY A 12 -6.64 -8.04 -10.53
CA GLY A 12 -6.04 -8.75 -11.66
C GLY A 12 -4.70 -8.21 -12.16
N ASN A 13 -4.00 -7.40 -11.36
CA ASN A 13 -2.76 -6.75 -11.79
C ASN A 13 -1.57 -7.71 -11.79
N THR A 14 -0.67 -7.55 -12.75
CA THR A 14 0.66 -8.18 -12.75
C THR A 14 1.71 -7.08 -12.87
N VAL A 15 2.56 -6.93 -11.86
CA VAL A 15 3.65 -5.97 -11.81
C VAL A 15 4.96 -6.75 -11.71
N THR A 16 5.92 -6.42 -12.58
CA THR A 16 7.24 -7.05 -12.60
C THR A 16 8.34 -6.01 -12.64
N GLY A 17 9.42 -6.23 -11.90
CA GLY A 17 10.62 -5.39 -11.97
C GLY A 17 10.48 -4.03 -11.28
N ALA A 18 9.59 -3.92 -10.29
CA ALA A 18 9.50 -2.70 -9.48
C ALA A 18 10.81 -2.49 -8.70
N THR A 19 11.46 -1.34 -8.89
CA THR A 19 12.84 -1.10 -8.41
C THR A 19 12.93 -0.41 -7.05
N LYS A 20 11.82 0.14 -6.53
CA LYS A 20 11.78 0.83 -5.23
C LYS A 20 10.74 0.22 -4.29
N TYR A 21 9.48 0.22 -4.70
CA TYR A 21 8.36 -0.32 -3.93
C TYR A 21 7.45 -1.13 -4.85
N GLY A 22 6.97 -2.29 -4.40
CA GLY A 22 5.92 -3.02 -5.08
C GLY A 22 4.57 -2.33 -4.91
N VAL A 23 4.20 -2.07 -3.66
CA VAL A 23 3.05 -1.23 -3.28
C VAL A 23 3.54 -0.17 -2.29
N ILE A 24 3.12 1.08 -2.48
CA ILE A 24 3.35 2.16 -1.50
C ILE A 24 2.09 2.99 -1.36
N ILE A 25 1.60 3.14 -0.12
CA ILE A 25 0.55 4.09 0.26
C ILE A 25 1.17 5.07 1.24
N ASP A 26 1.44 6.29 0.78
CA ASP A 26 2.24 7.26 1.52
C ASP A 26 1.59 8.65 1.54
N GLN A 27 1.30 9.14 2.75
CA GLN A 27 0.72 10.47 2.97
C GLN A 27 1.75 11.58 3.23
N SER A 28 3.04 11.32 2.99
CA SER A 28 4.11 12.32 3.12
C SER A 28 4.43 13.07 1.83
N TYR A 29 3.75 12.78 0.71
CA TYR A 29 4.00 13.44 -0.58
C TYR A 29 3.97 14.98 -0.46
N PRO A 30 4.95 15.71 -1.01
CA PRO A 30 5.94 15.32 -2.03
C PRO A 30 7.18 14.55 -1.54
N SER A 31 7.30 14.28 -0.24
CA SER A 31 8.32 13.34 0.25
C SER A 31 7.95 11.89 -0.08
N THR A 32 8.89 10.96 0.12
CA THR A 32 8.63 9.53 0.11
C THR A 32 9.01 8.95 1.47
N LEU A 33 8.00 8.53 2.23
CA LEU A 33 8.05 8.00 3.60
C LEU A 33 8.63 8.96 4.66
N GLY A 34 8.44 10.26 4.46
CA GLY A 34 8.62 11.26 5.51
C GLY A 34 7.47 11.27 6.52
N THR A 35 7.27 12.40 7.23
CA THR A 35 6.13 12.54 8.16
C THR A 35 4.80 12.52 7.41
N ALA A 36 3.94 11.55 7.71
CA ALA A 36 2.62 11.46 7.10
C ALA A 36 1.71 12.65 7.46
N GLY A 37 1.11 13.26 6.45
CA GLY A 37 0.10 14.31 6.61
C GLY A 37 -1.29 13.77 6.98
N LYS A 38 -2.15 14.65 7.50
CA LYS A 38 -3.53 14.33 7.95
C LYS A 38 -4.63 15.09 7.19
N ASN A 39 -4.27 15.64 6.03
CA ASN A 39 -5.15 16.51 5.23
C ASN A 39 -5.95 15.73 4.18
N VAL A 40 -5.58 14.47 3.92
CA VAL A 40 -6.27 13.55 3.03
C VAL A 40 -6.75 12.37 3.88
N LYS A 41 -8.04 12.06 3.85
CA LYS A 41 -8.56 10.83 4.46
C LYS A 41 -8.49 9.69 3.45
N ILE A 42 -7.85 8.58 3.81
CA ILE A 42 -7.79 7.37 2.98
C ILE A 42 -8.65 6.26 3.59
N SER A 43 -9.53 5.65 2.81
CA SER A 43 -10.38 4.54 3.27
C SER A 43 -10.65 3.51 2.18
N ASP A 44 -11.06 2.31 2.61
CA ASP A 44 -11.60 1.26 1.75
C ASP A 44 -10.69 0.89 0.56
N ILE A 45 -9.41 0.62 0.85
CA ILE A 45 -8.44 0.14 -0.13
C ILE A 45 -8.49 -1.38 -0.19
N THR A 46 -8.75 -1.94 -1.37
CA THR A 46 -8.95 -3.38 -1.57
C THR A 46 -8.06 -3.94 -2.68
N PHE A 47 -7.46 -5.09 -2.43
CA PHE A 47 -6.90 -5.95 -3.49
C PHE A 47 -7.84 -7.14 -3.68
N SER A 48 -8.63 -7.11 -4.76
CA SER A 48 -9.55 -8.17 -5.12
C SER A 48 -8.97 -9.10 -6.18
N GLY A 49 -9.45 -10.33 -6.26
CA GLY A 49 -8.91 -11.32 -7.19
C GLY A 49 -7.46 -11.66 -6.86
N THR A 50 -6.63 -11.95 -7.86
CA THR A 50 -5.18 -12.13 -7.66
C THR A 50 -4.43 -10.98 -8.31
N ASN A 51 -3.57 -10.32 -7.53
CA ASN A 51 -2.62 -9.32 -7.96
C ASN A 51 -1.22 -9.83 -7.62
N THR A 52 -0.35 -9.95 -8.63
CA THR A 52 1.04 -10.40 -8.47
C THR A 52 1.99 -9.24 -8.63
N VAL A 53 2.86 -9.03 -7.65
CA VAL A 53 3.84 -7.95 -7.64
C VAL A 53 5.21 -8.54 -7.36
N SER A 54 6.12 -8.47 -8.33
CA SER A 54 7.52 -8.85 -8.16
C SER A 54 8.42 -7.62 -8.14
N VAL A 55 9.25 -7.53 -7.11
CA VAL A 55 10.14 -6.39 -6.89
C VAL A 55 11.61 -6.82 -7.06
N ALA A 56 12.46 -5.88 -7.45
CA ALA A 56 13.91 -6.11 -7.55
C ALA A 56 14.51 -6.39 -6.15
N SER A 57 15.68 -7.04 -6.11
CA SER A 57 16.33 -7.44 -4.84
C SER A 57 16.62 -6.30 -3.86
N GLY A 58 16.82 -5.07 -4.35
CA GLY A 58 17.02 -3.88 -3.53
C GLY A 58 15.74 -3.12 -3.14
N ALA A 59 14.58 -3.59 -3.56
CA ALA A 59 13.30 -2.93 -3.36
C ALA A 59 12.55 -3.42 -2.11
N LYS A 60 11.51 -2.68 -1.74
CA LYS A 60 10.54 -3.05 -0.70
C LYS A 60 9.27 -3.61 -1.31
N GLU A 61 8.73 -4.67 -0.73
CA GLU A 61 7.50 -5.28 -1.21
C GLU A 61 6.30 -4.34 -1.03
N VAL A 62 6.06 -3.89 0.20
CA VAL A 62 4.90 -3.09 0.58
C VAL A 62 5.25 -2.09 1.67
N GLU A 63 4.90 -0.82 1.49
CA GLU A 63 5.00 0.22 2.51
C GLU A 63 3.67 0.95 2.71
N VAL A 64 3.31 1.20 3.97
CA VAL A 64 2.15 2.02 4.33
C VAL A 64 2.54 3.06 5.38
N ASN A 65 2.55 4.32 4.96
CA ASN A 65 2.80 5.49 5.80
C ASN A 65 1.54 6.35 5.87
N CYS A 66 0.71 6.03 6.85
CA CYS A 66 -0.59 6.62 7.06
C CYS A 66 -0.57 7.69 8.17
N GLY A 67 -1.16 8.85 7.89
CA GLY A 67 -1.45 9.91 8.86
C GLY A 67 -2.95 10.04 9.20
N ASP A 68 -3.84 9.81 8.22
CA ASP A 68 -5.30 9.79 8.39
C ASP A 68 -5.92 8.71 7.46
N CYS A 69 -5.99 7.48 7.95
CA CYS A 69 -6.63 6.35 7.28
C CYS A 69 -7.67 5.69 8.17
N SER A 70 -8.65 5.06 7.55
CA SER A 70 -9.74 4.40 8.26
C SER A 70 -10.31 3.19 7.51
N GLY A 71 -11.13 2.43 8.20
CA GLY A 71 -11.73 1.19 7.70
C GLY A 71 -10.83 -0.02 7.91
N THR A 72 -11.24 -1.16 7.36
CA THR A 72 -10.39 -2.35 7.26
C THR A 72 -10.09 -2.59 5.79
N TRP A 73 -8.82 -2.66 5.43
CA TRP A 73 -8.38 -2.81 4.06
C TRP A 73 -8.16 -4.29 3.75
N ASN A 74 -9.00 -4.86 2.88
CA ASN A 74 -8.90 -6.28 2.52
C ASN A 74 -7.89 -6.48 1.39
N TRP A 75 -6.73 -7.01 1.74
CA TRP A 75 -5.60 -7.22 0.85
C TRP A 75 -5.34 -8.70 0.55
N SER A 76 -6.33 -9.57 0.79
CA SER A 76 -6.23 -11.01 0.49
C SER A 76 -5.88 -11.34 -0.95
N GLY A 77 -6.17 -10.43 -1.89
CA GLY A 77 -5.80 -10.58 -3.28
C GLY A 77 -4.39 -10.12 -3.65
N LEU A 78 -3.55 -9.69 -2.71
CA LEU A 78 -2.19 -9.23 -2.98
C LEU A 78 -1.17 -10.36 -2.75
N LYS A 79 -0.33 -10.61 -3.74
CA LYS A 79 0.83 -11.51 -3.66
C LYS A 79 2.09 -10.76 -4.04
N VAL A 80 3.05 -10.69 -3.12
CA VAL A 80 4.34 -10.03 -3.32
C VAL A 80 5.49 -11.04 -3.32
N SER A 81 6.58 -10.69 -3.98
CA SER A 81 7.80 -11.49 -4.00
C SER A 81 9.02 -10.66 -4.39
N GLY A 82 10.20 -11.15 -4.02
CA GLY A 82 11.47 -10.48 -4.26
C GLY A 82 11.75 -9.39 -3.22
N GLY A 83 12.91 -8.75 -3.34
CA GLY A 83 13.30 -7.67 -2.42
C GLY A 83 13.24 -8.07 -0.95
N SER A 84 12.75 -7.14 -0.12
CA SER A 84 12.51 -7.36 1.30
C SER A 84 11.15 -6.80 1.73
N ALA A 85 10.61 -7.31 2.83
CA ALA A 85 9.44 -6.74 3.48
C ALA A 85 9.66 -5.24 3.77
N GLY A 86 8.61 -4.45 3.56
CA GLY A 86 8.59 -3.04 3.97
C GLY A 86 8.04 -2.89 5.39
N SER A 87 7.28 -1.84 5.63
CA SER A 87 6.73 -1.53 6.94
C SER A 87 5.34 -0.91 6.84
N SER A 88 4.59 -0.98 7.94
CA SER A 88 3.29 -0.31 8.04
C SER A 88 3.02 0.23 9.43
N ASN A 89 2.69 1.52 9.48
CA ASN A 89 2.11 2.14 10.67
C ASN A 89 0.59 1.95 10.75
N TYR A 90 -0.07 1.50 9.68
CA TYR A 90 -1.50 1.21 9.64
C TYR A 90 -1.77 -0.25 10.01
N LYS A 91 -2.60 -0.47 11.03
CA LYS A 91 -2.81 -1.80 11.63
C LYS A 91 -4.05 -2.52 11.13
N SER A 92 -4.94 -1.84 10.41
CA SER A 92 -6.22 -2.38 9.97
C SER A 92 -6.16 -2.91 8.52
N ILE A 93 -5.16 -3.75 8.23
CA ILE A 93 -5.05 -4.50 6.97
C ILE A 93 -5.39 -5.95 7.27
N SER A 94 -6.25 -6.56 6.46
CA SER A 94 -6.65 -7.95 6.61
C SER A 94 -6.31 -8.76 5.35
N GLY A 95 -6.10 -10.06 5.53
CA GLY A 95 -5.77 -10.97 4.41
C GLY A 95 -4.34 -10.84 3.87
N PHE A 96 -3.53 -9.93 4.41
CA PHE A 96 -2.13 -9.74 4.06
C PHE A 96 -1.35 -9.29 5.30
N SER A 97 -0.10 -9.75 5.42
CA SER A 97 0.82 -9.32 6.47
C SER A 97 2.01 -8.64 5.81
N ILE A 98 2.31 -7.42 6.26
CA ILE A 98 3.53 -6.68 5.92
C ILE A 98 4.64 -7.10 6.87
#